data_AF-A0A948XHS5-F1
#
_entry.id   AF-A0A948XHS5-F1
#
_cell.length_a   1.000
_cell.length_b   1.000
_cell.length_c   1.000
_cell.angle_alpha   90.00
_cell.angle_beta   90.00
_cell.angle_gamma   90.00
#
_symmetry.space_group_name_H-M   'P 1'
#
loop_
_entity.id
_entity.type
_entity.pdbx_description
1 polymer ?
#
loop_
_entity_poly.entity_id
_entity_poly.type
_entity_poly.pdbx_seq_one_letter_code
_entity_poly.pdbx_strand_id
1 'polypeptide(L)'
;MTTSAFDRAIALFDAANAEDPRQDPGADGKPVARELLYSQRMSEMLARYAPEADEAVKLSVRAQHIQRWKTPRDSFPMTREGYLQWRTGLYKFHAETAGRLMEEAGIDTATIDRVKQAVGKRGLKVNPDTQMLEDVIDLVFIEYYMLGFAGEHPDYSEDKWLDIIRKTWKKMSERAHAFALSGQVKLPEPLVPLITKAVSG
;
A
#
# COMPACT_ATOMS: atom_id res chain seq x y z
N MET A 1 -2.32 -31.01 -8.87
CA MET A 1 -1.35 -30.02 -9.40
C MET A 1 -0.60 -29.47 -8.20
N THR A 2 0.73 -29.45 -8.23
CA THR A 2 1.54 -28.79 -7.19
C THR A 2 1.33 -27.29 -7.27
N THR A 3 0.97 -26.66 -6.15
CA THR A 3 0.87 -25.19 -6.03
C THR A 3 2.21 -24.55 -6.40
N SER A 4 2.19 -23.48 -7.21
CA SER A 4 3.43 -22.77 -7.59
C SER A 4 4.07 -22.07 -6.38
N ALA A 5 5.37 -21.77 -6.45
CA ALA A 5 6.03 -20.99 -5.39
C ALA A 5 5.38 -19.61 -5.22
N PHE A 6 4.95 -18.99 -6.32
CA PHE A 6 4.19 -17.74 -6.30
C PHE A 6 2.88 -17.86 -5.51
N ASP A 7 2.03 -18.85 -5.86
CA ASP A 7 0.74 -19.04 -5.18
C ASP A 7 0.92 -19.36 -3.70
N ARG A 8 1.98 -20.11 -3.37
CA ARG A 8 2.35 -20.41 -1.99
C ARG A 8 2.78 -19.16 -1.22
N ALA A 9 3.56 -18.27 -1.83
CA ALA A 9 3.95 -17.00 -1.22
C ALA A 9 2.73 -16.10 -0.96
N ILE A 10 1.80 -16.00 -1.92
CA ILE A 10 0.54 -15.26 -1.75
C ILE A 10 -0.26 -15.83 -0.57
N ALA A 11 -0.43 -17.16 -0.51
CA ALA A 11 -1.14 -17.81 0.59
C ALA A 11 -0.49 -17.57 1.96
N LEU A 12 0.84 -17.55 2.03
CA LEU A 12 1.58 -17.24 3.25
C LEU A 12 1.43 -15.78 3.69
N PHE A 13 1.46 -14.83 2.74
CA PHE A 13 1.19 -13.42 3.05
C PHE A 13 -0.24 -13.22 3.56
N ASP A 14 -1.20 -13.87 2.92
CA ASP A 14 -2.61 -13.79 3.30
C ASP A 14 -2.85 -14.39 4.68
N ALA A 15 -2.29 -15.56 4.96
CA ALA A 15 -2.36 -16.18 6.28
C ALA A 15 -1.75 -15.27 7.36
N ALA A 16 -0.59 -14.68 7.08
CA ALA A 16 0.09 -13.78 8.00
C ALA A 16 -0.73 -12.50 8.29
N ASN A 17 -1.41 -11.95 7.29
CA ASN A 17 -2.26 -10.77 7.44
C ASN A 17 -3.64 -11.09 8.03
N ALA A 18 -4.14 -12.31 7.84
CA ALA A 18 -5.39 -12.78 8.44
C ALA A 18 -5.33 -12.87 9.98
N GLU A 19 -4.11 -12.90 10.55
CA GLU A 19 -3.89 -12.81 11.99
C GLU A 19 -4.20 -11.43 12.59
N ASP A 20 -4.43 -10.38 11.78
CA ASP A 20 -4.79 -9.05 12.31
C ASP A 20 -6.13 -9.13 13.06
N PRO A 21 -6.16 -8.83 14.38
CA PRO A 21 -7.40 -8.90 15.15
C PRO A 21 -8.37 -7.77 14.79
N ARG A 22 -7.92 -6.73 14.10
CA ARG A 22 -8.75 -5.62 13.65
C ARG A 22 -9.46 -6.02 12.36
N GLN A 23 -10.72 -5.66 12.26
CA GLN A 23 -11.56 -6.00 11.11
C GLN A 23 -12.15 -4.75 10.47
N ASP A 24 -12.21 -4.75 9.15
CA ASP A 24 -12.89 -3.74 8.34
C ASP A 24 -13.94 -4.43 7.46
N PRO A 25 -15.01 -3.72 7.06
CA PRO A 25 -16.03 -4.29 6.18
C PRO A 25 -15.46 -4.53 4.77
N GLY A 26 -15.57 -5.77 4.30
CA GLY A 26 -15.31 -6.17 2.93
C GLY A 26 -16.39 -5.68 1.95
N ALA A 27 -16.24 -5.99 0.67
CA ALA A 27 -17.17 -5.56 -0.38
C ALA A 27 -18.60 -6.12 -0.20
N ASP A 28 -18.75 -7.28 0.44
CA ASP A 28 -20.03 -7.90 0.79
C ASP A 28 -20.54 -7.48 2.19
N GLY A 29 -19.88 -6.52 2.83
CA GLY A 29 -20.18 -6.04 4.18
C GLY A 29 -19.72 -6.96 5.30
N LYS A 30 -19.14 -8.14 4.99
CA LYS A 30 -18.62 -9.03 6.04
C LYS A 30 -17.29 -8.54 6.59
N PRO A 31 -17.00 -8.80 7.87
CA PRO A 31 -15.72 -8.42 8.45
C PRO A 31 -14.57 -9.22 7.83
N VAL A 32 -13.50 -8.51 7.46
CA VAL A 32 -12.23 -9.08 6.99
C VAL A 32 -11.10 -8.47 7.81
N ALA A 33 -10.08 -9.26 8.14
CA ALA A 33 -8.87 -8.78 8.81
C ALA A 33 -8.29 -7.58 8.04
N ARG A 34 -8.00 -6.47 8.73
CA ARG A 34 -7.71 -5.17 8.11
C ARG A 34 -6.52 -5.21 7.16
N GLU A 35 -5.37 -5.75 7.59
CA GLU A 35 -4.20 -5.83 6.69
C GLU A 35 -4.41 -6.85 5.55
N LEU A 36 -5.28 -7.86 5.70
CA LEU A 36 -5.63 -8.79 4.62
C LEU A 36 -6.50 -8.08 3.57
N LEU A 37 -7.50 -7.32 4.00
CA LEU A 37 -8.34 -6.53 3.10
C LEU A 37 -7.50 -5.48 2.35
N TYR A 38 -6.54 -4.86 3.04
CA TYR A 38 -5.61 -3.94 2.41
C TYR A 38 -4.77 -4.62 1.32
N SER A 39 -4.15 -5.77 1.60
CA SER A 39 -3.35 -6.49 0.59
C SER A 39 -4.18 -6.98 -0.60
N GLN A 40 -5.45 -7.31 -0.39
CA GLN A 40 -6.39 -7.64 -1.46
C GLN A 40 -6.68 -6.45 -2.38
N ARG A 41 -7.04 -5.29 -1.80
CA ARG A 41 -7.26 -4.04 -2.55
C ARG A 41 -6.02 -3.60 -3.34
N MET A 42 -4.83 -3.81 -2.76
CA MET A 42 -3.54 -3.58 -3.44
C MET A 42 -3.39 -4.43 -4.70
N SER A 43 -3.65 -5.73 -4.63
CA SER A 43 -3.59 -6.62 -5.81
C SER A 43 -4.66 -6.29 -6.85
N GLU A 44 -5.89 -5.98 -6.42
CA GLU A 44 -6.99 -5.59 -7.31
C GLU A 44 -6.70 -4.27 -8.04
N MET A 45 -6.11 -3.30 -7.35
CA MET A 45 -5.67 -2.06 -7.98
C MET A 45 -4.55 -2.31 -8.99
N LEU A 46 -3.54 -3.12 -8.65
CA LEU A 46 -2.47 -3.47 -9.60
C LEU A 46 -3.02 -4.14 -10.86
N ALA A 47 -4.00 -5.03 -10.72
CA ALA A 47 -4.62 -5.71 -11.86
C ALA A 47 -5.31 -4.75 -12.85
N ARG A 48 -5.86 -3.61 -12.36
CA ARG A 48 -6.40 -2.56 -13.23
C ARG A 48 -5.33 -1.61 -13.75
N TYR A 49 -4.39 -1.22 -12.90
CA TYR A 49 -3.38 -0.19 -13.19
C TYR A 49 -2.27 -0.68 -14.11
N ALA A 50 -1.74 -1.87 -13.84
CA ALA A 50 -0.62 -2.49 -14.54
C ALA A 50 -0.79 -4.02 -14.62
N PRO A 51 -1.77 -4.51 -15.41
CA PRO A 51 -2.02 -5.95 -15.57
C PRO A 51 -0.80 -6.74 -16.08
N GLU A 52 0.12 -6.06 -16.77
CA GLU A 52 1.36 -6.60 -17.31
C GLU A 52 2.47 -6.82 -16.26
N ALA A 53 2.25 -6.42 -15.00
CA ALA A 53 3.26 -6.52 -13.95
C ALA A 53 3.79 -7.95 -13.75
N ASP A 54 5.10 -8.05 -13.54
CA ASP A 54 5.77 -9.32 -13.28
C ASP A 54 5.50 -9.86 -11.86
N GLU A 55 6.00 -11.05 -11.56
CA GLU A 55 5.80 -11.70 -10.27
C GLU A 55 6.41 -10.91 -9.10
N ALA A 56 7.58 -10.30 -9.28
CA ALA A 56 8.24 -9.53 -8.23
C ALA A 56 7.39 -8.31 -7.82
N VAL A 57 6.83 -7.59 -8.80
CA VAL A 57 5.92 -6.48 -8.53
C VAL A 57 4.66 -6.98 -7.82
N LYS A 58 4.02 -8.05 -8.33
CA LYS A 58 2.81 -8.64 -7.72
C LYS A 58 3.04 -9.05 -6.26
N LEU A 59 4.18 -9.69 -5.97
CA LEU A 59 4.58 -10.07 -4.61
C LEU A 59 4.81 -8.84 -3.72
N SER A 60 5.51 -7.82 -4.22
CA SER A 60 5.76 -6.60 -3.44
C SER A 60 4.48 -5.84 -3.09
N VAL A 61 3.52 -5.78 -4.02
CA VAL A 61 2.21 -5.17 -3.84
C VAL A 61 1.37 -5.95 -2.83
N ARG A 62 1.36 -7.29 -2.91
CA ARG A 62 0.65 -8.13 -1.94
C ARG A 62 1.26 -8.04 -0.54
N ALA A 63 2.58 -7.92 -0.45
CA ALA A 63 3.31 -7.85 0.82
C ALA A 63 3.34 -6.45 1.45
N GLN A 64 2.79 -5.43 0.79
CA GLN A 64 2.72 -4.09 1.37
C GLN A 64 2.01 -4.13 2.71
N HIS A 65 2.64 -3.53 3.73
CA HIS A 65 2.14 -3.50 5.12
C HIS A 65 1.95 -4.88 5.77
N ILE A 66 2.63 -5.92 5.27
CA ILE A 66 2.53 -7.27 5.86
C ILE A 66 2.76 -7.24 7.38
N GLN A 67 1.78 -7.77 8.13
CA GLN A 67 1.73 -7.81 9.59
C GLN A 67 1.95 -6.46 10.31
N ARG A 68 1.64 -5.32 9.67
CA ARG A 68 1.85 -3.99 10.24
C ARG A 68 1.20 -3.78 11.61
N TRP A 69 0.07 -4.42 11.86
CA TRP A 69 -0.65 -4.38 13.13
C TRP A 69 0.20 -4.80 14.35
N LYS A 70 1.27 -5.59 14.14
CA LYS A 70 2.21 -6.01 15.20
C LYS A 70 3.07 -4.86 15.74
N THR A 71 3.18 -3.75 14.99
CA THR A 71 3.93 -2.56 15.39
C THR A 71 3.02 -1.32 15.29
N PRO A 72 2.09 -1.13 16.23
CA PRO A 72 1.12 -0.02 16.17
C PRO A 72 1.80 1.34 16.37
N ARG A 73 1.19 2.42 15.87
CA ARG A 73 1.78 3.78 15.90
C ARG A 73 2.04 4.28 17.33
N ASP A 74 1.21 3.88 18.28
CA ASP A 74 1.29 4.28 19.69
C ASP A 74 2.40 3.57 20.48
N SER A 75 3.08 2.58 19.88
CA SER A 75 4.32 2.02 20.44
C SER A 75 5.52 2.97 20.35
N PHE A 76 5.37 4.13 19.70
CA PHE A 76 6.39 5.19 19.58
C PHE A 76 5.84 6.54 20.05
N PRO A 77 6.69 7.48 20.50
CA PRO A 77 6.26 8.82 20.90
C PRO A 77 5.40 9.52 19.83
N MET A 78 4.33 10.21 20.23
CA MET A 78 3.43 10.97 19.34
C MET A 78 4.05 12.30 18.87
N THR A 79 5.31 12.25 18.46
CA THR A 79 6.07 13.36 17.89
C THR A 79 6.39 13.08 16.43
N ARG A 80 6.85 14.10 15.70
CA ARG A 80 7.35 13.94 14.33
C ARG A 80 8.51 12.95 14.26
N GLU A 81 9.45 13.03 15.21
CA GLU A 81 10.60 12.12 15.27
C GLU A 81 10.17 10.67 15.54
N GLY A 82 9.29 10.46 16.52
CA GLY A 82 8.75 9.12 16.81
C GLY A 82 8.01 8.52 15.61
N TYR A 83 7.27 9.33 14.85
CA TYR A 83 6.65 8.90 13.60
C TYR A 83 7.69 8.46 12.55
N LEU A 84 8.78 9.22 12.38
CA LEU A 84 9.83 8.87 11.42
C LEU A 84 10.57 7.58 11.80
N GLN A 85 10.85 7.39 13.10
CA GLN A 85 11.44 6.17 13.64
C GLN A 85 10.53 4.97 13.40
N TRP A 86 9.26 5.07 13.79
CA TRP A 86 8.26 4.02 13.57
C TRP A 86 8.14 3.64 12.10
N ARG A 87 7.98 4.63 11.21
CA ARG A 87 7.84 4.40 9.77
C ARG A 87 9.07 3.72 9.17
N THR A 88 10.27 4.13 9.56
CA THR A 88 11.50 3.52 9.06
C THR A 88 11.68 2.10 9.59
N GLY A 89 11.31 1.86 10.85
CA GLY A 89 11.26 0.53 11.44
C GLY A 89 10.30 -0.40 10.70
N LEU A 90 9.11 0.08 10.33
CA LEU A 90 8.15 -0.67 9.54
C LEU A 90 8.71 -1.09 8.17
N TYR A 91 9.44 -0.23 7.47
CA TYR A 91 10.05 -0.59 6.17
C TYR A 91 10.98 -1.79 6.29
N LYS A 92 11.80 -1.84 7.34
CA LYS A 92 12.69 -2.97 7.62
C LYS A 92 11.87 -4.22 7.98
N PHE A 93 10.93 -4.08 8.92
CA PHE A 93 10.08 -5.18 9.37
C PHE A 93 9.30 -5.84 8.22
N HIS A 94 8.67 -5.05 7.35
CA HIS A 94 7.92 -5.57 6.22
C HIS A 94 8.81 -6.29 5.21
N ALA A 95 9.96 -5.71 4.87
CA ALA A 95 10.90 -6.34 3.94
C ALA A 95 11.43 -7.68 4.50
N GLU A 96 11.82 -7.73 5.77
CA GLU A 96 12.30 -8.96 6.40
C GLU A 96 11.21 -10.03 6.50
N THR A 97 10.00 -9.63 6.87
CA THR A 97 8.84 -10.55 6.96
C THR A 97 8.46 -11.12 5.60
N ALA A 98 8.36 -10.27 4.58
CA ALA A 98 8.06 -10.70 3.21
C ALA A 98 9.15 -11.64 2.68
N GLY A 99 10.43 -11.29 2.89
CA GLY A 99 11.57 -12.11 2.50
C GLY A 99 11.49 -13.53 3.06
N ARG A 100 11.33 -13.65 4.38
CA ARG A 100 11.25 -14.95 5.07
C ARG A 100 10.11 -15.82 4.54
N LEU A 101 8.92 -15.24 4.31
CA LEU A 101 7.76 -16.01 3.81
C LEU A 101 7.93 -16.44 2.35
N MET A 102 8.61 -15.63 1.53
CA MET A 102 8.96 -16.02 0.15
C MET A 102 10.04 -17.11 0.11
N GLU A 103 11.04 -17.05 1.00
CA GLU A 103 12.04 -18.12 1.16
C GLU A 103 11.34 -19.44 1.52
N GLU A 104 10.40 -19.39 2.47
CA GLU A 104 9.58 -20.56 2.85
C GLU A 104 8.77 -21.10 1.67
N ALA A 105 8.22 -20.21 0.83
CA ALA A 105 7.48 -20.57 -0.36
C ALA A 105 8.34 -21.20 -1.47
N GLY A 106 9.66 -20.97 -1.44
CA GLY A 106 10.62 -21.44 -2.46
C GLY A 106 10.83 -20.45 -3.61
N ILE A 107 10.59 -19.16 -3.39
CA ILE A 107 10.94 -18.11 -4.37
C ILE A 107 12.46 -17.92 -4.40
N ASP A 108 13.01 -17.63 -5.59
CA ASP A 108 14.44 -17.43 -5.77
C ASP A 108 14.93 -16.11 -5.12
N THR A 109 16.21 -16.09 -4.74
CA THR A 109 16.83 -14.96 -4.04
C THR A 109 16.77 -13.65 -4.83
N ALA A 110 16.88 -13.68 -6.15
CA ALA A 110 16.88 -12.46 -6.96
C ALA A 110 15.50 -11.78 -6.93
N THR A 111 14.42 -12.57 -7.03
CA THR A 111 13.05 -12.07 -6.86
C THR A 111 12.81 -11.54 -5.45
N ILE A 112 13.29 -12.25 -4.43
CA ILE A 112 13.17 -11.83 -3.02
C ILE A 112 13.85 -10.48 -2.78
N ASP A 113 15.05 -10.28 -3.31
CA ASP A 113 15.79 -9.03 -3.14
C ASP A 113 15.10 -7.83 -3.79
N ARG A 114 14.51 -8.01 -4.99
CA ARG A 114 13.67 -7.00 -5.64
C ARG A 114 12.49 -6.60 -4.76
N VAL A 115 11.73 -7.57 -4.27
CA VAL A 115 10.57 -7.36 -3.39
C VAL A 115 10.98 -6.65 -2.10
N LYS A 116 12.07 -7.06 -1.46
CA LYS A 116 12.58 -6.43 -0.23
C LYS A 116 12.96 -4.98 -0.43
N GLN A 117 13.55 -4.62 -1.58
CA GLN A 117 13.87 -3.24 -1.91
C GLN A 117 12.60 -2.38 -2.07
N ALA A 118 11.61 -2.90 -2.80
CA ALA A 118 10.33 -2.21 -3.02
C ALA A 118 9.56 -2.00 -1.72
N VAL A 119 9.28 -3.08 -0.98
CA VAL A 119 8.55 -3.05 0.30
C VAL A 119 9.29 -2.21 1.35
N GLY A 120 10.63 -2.24 1.33
CA GLY A 120 11.48 -1.40 2.16
C GLY A 120 11.58 0.07 1.73
N LYS A 121 10.81 0.50 0.71
CA LYS A 121 10.75 1.87 0.19
C LYS A 121 12.10 2.43 -0.28
N ARG A 122 12.96 1.58 -0.83
CA ARG A 122 14.30 1.98 -1.29
C ARG A 122 14.25 2.55 -2.70
N GLY A 123 14.77 3.76 -2.87
CA GLY A 123 14.95 4.36 -4.20
C GLY A 123 13.65 4.76 -4.90
N LEU A 124 12.66 5.31 -4.19
CA LEU A 124 11.48 5.91 -4.85
C LEU A 124 11.92 6.91 -5.94
N LYS A 125 11.22 6.95 -7.09
CA LYS A 125 11.57 7.68 -8.32
C LYS A 125 12.79 7.16 -9.09
N VAL A 126 13.53 6.16 -8.58
CA VAL A 126 14.73 5.61 -9.23
C VAL A 126 14.59 4.10 -9.50
N ASN A 127 14.13 3.34 -8.51
CA ASN A 127 13.84 1.92 -8.62
C ASN A 127 12.40 1.75 -9.18
N PRO A 128 12.23 1.05 -10.32
CA PRO A 128 10.91 0.87 -10.95
C PRO A 128 9.94 0.04 -10.10
N ASP A 129 10.40 -0.98 -9.37
CA ASP A 129 9.55 -1.79 -8.50
C ASP A 129 9.04 -0.96 -7.32
N THR A 130 9.90 -0.14 -6.72
CA THR A 130 9.51 0.80 -5.65
C THR A 130 8.53 1.85 -6.15
N GLN A 131 8.75 2.38 -7.37
CA GLN A 131 7.85 3.35 -7.97
C GLN A 131 6.48 2.74 -8.27
N MET A 132 6.45 1.54 -8.85
CA MET A 132 5.21 0.80 -9.14
C MET A 132 4.43 0.52 -7.86
N LEU A 133 5.11 0.06 -6.80
CA LEU A 133 4.49 -0.15 -5.50
C LEU A 133 3.89 1.14 -4.92
N GLU A 134 4.63 2.27 -4.98
CA GLU A 134 4.14 3.55 -4.48
C GLU A 134 2.93 4.07 -5.26
N ASP A 135 2.95 3.93 -6.59
CA ASP A 135 1.81 4.27 -7.45
C ASP A 135 0.55 3.53 -7.01
N VAL A 136 0.64 2.20 -6.82
CA VAL A 136 -0.50 1.39 -6.38
C VAL A 136 -0.98 1.80 -4.98
N ILE A 137 -0.08 2.10 -4.05
CA ILE A 137 -0.43 2.56 -2.70
C ILE A 137 -1.21 3.86 -2.74
N ASP A 138 -0.72 4.84 -3.49
CA ASP A 138 -1.35 6.15 -3.56
C ASP A 138 -2.72 6.06 -4.26
N LEU A 139 -2.86 5.24 -5.29
CA LEU A 139 -4.15 4.94 -5.93
C LEU A 139 -5.14 4.25 -4.98
N VAL A 140 -4.69 3.23 -4.24
CA VAL A 140 -5.50 2.54 -3.23
C VAL A 140 -5.90 3.48 -2.10
N PHE A 141 -4.99 4.35 -1.66
CA PHE A 141 -5.27 5.35 -0.64
C PHE A 141 -6.39 6.28 -1.11
N ILE A 142 -6.29 6.84 -2.33
CA ILE A 142 -7.32 7.72 -2.90
C ILE A 142 -8.67 7.03 -2.93
N GLU A 143 -8.76 5.79 -3.43
CA GLU A 143 -10.04 5.11 -3.65
C GLU A 143 -10.71 4.59 -2.36
N TYR A 144 -9.92 4.04 -1.43
CA TYR A 144 -10.48 3.29 -0.30
C TYR A 144 -10.29 3.96 1.06
N TYR A 145 -9.27 4.79 1.24
CA TYR A 145 -8.84 5.21 2.59
C TYR A 145 -8.89 6.72 2.81
N MET A 146 -8.79 7.53 1.75
CA MET A 146 -8.71 8.99 1.87
C MET A 146 -9.95 9.58 2.56
N LEU A 147 -11.15 9.09 2.24
CA LEU A 147 -12.39 9.56 2.89
C LEU A 147 -12.43 9.22 4.38
N GLY A 148 -12.08 7.99 4.75
CA GLY A 148 -12.00 7.58 6.15
C GLY A 148 -10.96 8.40 6.92
N PHE A 149 -9.78 8.57 6.34
CA PHE A 149 -8.72 9.41 6.88
C PHE A 149 -9.15 10.87 7.05
N ALA A 150 -9.99 11.39 6.15
CA ALA A 150 -10.58 12.72 6.32
C ALA A 150 -11.57 12.81 7.48
N GLY A 151 -12.38 11.78 7.68
CA GLY A 151 -13.28 11.67 8.83
C GLY A 151 -12.55 11.57 10.19
N GLU A 152 -11.34 10.98 10.21
CA GLU A 152 -10.50 10.91 11.41
C GLU A 152 -9.80 12.23 11.76
N HIS A 153 -9.74 13.17 10.81
CA HIS A 153 -9.07 14.48 10.95
C HIS A 153 -9.97 15.66 10.56
N PRO A 154 -11.13 15.83 11.23
CA PRO A 154 -12.05 16.93 10.94
C PRO A 154 -11.49 18.31 11.30
N ASP A 155 -10.42 18.34 12.10
CA ASP A 155 -9.70 19.54 12.54
C ASP A 155 -8.73 20.10 11.47
N TYR A 156 -8.43 19.34 10.41
CA TYR A 156 -7.50 19.77 9.37
C TYR A 156 -8.10 20.87 8.50
N SER A 157 -7.35 21.95 8.34
CA SER A 157 -7.71 23.02 7.41
C SER A 157 -7.67 22.54 5.95
N GLU A 158 -8.34 23.26 5.07
CA GLU A 158 -8.28 23.00 3.63
C GLU A 158 -6.83 23.02 3.10
N ASP A 159 -6.02 23.99 3.53
CA ASP A 159 -4.61 24.08 3.14
C ASP A 159 -3.80 22.84 3.56
N LYS A 160 -4.10 22.31 4.76
CA LYS A 160 -3.46 21.09 5.25
C LYS A 160 -3.84 19.89 4.38
N TRP A 161 -5.11 19.79 3.98
CA TRP A 161 -5.56 18.75 3.06
C TRP A 161 -4.96 18.87 1.66
N LEU A 162 -4.89 20.08 1.10
CA LEU A 162 -4.24 20.33 -0.18
C LEU A 162 -2.77 19.91 -0.14
N ASP A 163 -2.05 20.22 0.94
CA ASP A 163 -0.66 19.78 1.15
C ASP A 163 -0.54 18.24 1.20
N ILE A 164 -1.46 17.55 1.87
CA ILE A 164 -1.48 16.07 1.92
C ILE A 164 -1.71 15.49 0.53
N ILE A 165 -2.73 15.96 -0.19
CA ILE A 165 -3.06 15.46 -1.53
C ILE A 165 -1.90 15.72 -2.51
N ARG A 166 -1.30 16.93 -2.48
CA ARG A 166 -0.12 17.26 -3.29
C ARG A 166 1.08 16.37 -2.98
N LYS A 167 1.30 16.03 -1.70
CA LYS A 167 2.38 15.12 -1.29
C LYS A 167 2.14 13.69 -1.78
N THR A 168 0.90 13.21 -1.74
CA THR A 168 0.50 11.94 -2.35
C THR A 168 0.74 11.99 -3.86
N TRP A 169 0.22 13.01 -4.54
CA TRP A 169 0.37 13.19 -5.99
C TRP A 169 1.84 13.24 -6.42
N LYS A 170 2.70 13.97 -5.71
CA LYS A 170 4.13 14.07 -6.03
C LYS A 170 4.88 12.73 -6.00
N LYS A 171 4.41 11.75 -5.21
CA LYS A 171 5.04 10.43 -5.10
C LYS A 171 4.69 9.52 -6.28
N MET A 172 3.49 9.70 -6.85
CA MET A 172 3.01 8.99 -8.04
C MET A 172 3.78 9.34 -9.32
N SER A 173 3.82 8.41 -10.27
CA SER A 173 4.30 8.65 -11.63
C SER A 173 3.25 9.35 -12.50
N GLU A 174 3.68 9.89 -13.66
CA GLU A 174 2.78 10.46 -14.66
C GLU A 174 1.72 9.44 -15.15
N ARG A 175 2.11 8.16 -15.26
CA ARG A 175 1.17 7.08 -15.61
C ARG A 175 0.09 6.92 -14.53
N ALA A 176 0.46 6.97 -13.25
CA ALA A 176 -0.49 6.89 -12.15
C ALA A 176 -1.38 8.12 -12.06
N HIS A 177 -0.88 9.32 -12.37
CA HIS A 177 -1.70 10.53 -12.50
C HIS A 177 -2.75 10.38 -13.59
N ALA A 178 -2.34 9.96 -14.79
CA ALA A 178 -3.27 9.71 -15.89
C ALA A 178 -4.31 8.64 -15.52
N PHE A 179 -3.90 7.56 -14.86
CA PHE A 179 -4.80 6.51 -14.40
C PHE A 179 -5.83 7.02 -13.37
N ALA A 180 -5.39 7.81 -12.38
CA ALA A 180 -6.28 8.41 -11.39
C ALA A 180 -7.34 9.34 -12.00
N LEU A 181 -6.99 10.04 -13.09
CA LEU A 181 -7.90 10.95 -13.81
C LEU A 181 -8.75 10.26 -14.89
N SER A 182 -8.45 9.00 -15.23
CA SER A 182 -9.12 8.28 -16.33
C SER A 182 -10.55 7.81 -16.03
N GLY A 183 -11.01 7.95 -14.78
CA GLY A 183 -12.27 7.38 -14.29
C GLY A 183 -12.18 5.90 -13.88
N GLN A 184 -11.00 5.28 -13.98
CA GLN A 184 -10.79 3.90 -13.53
C GLN A 184 -10.59 3.77 -12.02
N VAL A 185 -10.33 4.88 -11.32
CA VAL A 185 -10.26 4.97 -9.86
C VAL A 185 -11.53 5.64 -9.36
N LYS A 186 -12.25 5.00 -8.43
CA LYS A 186 -13.38 5.65 -7.78
C LYS A 186 -12.87 6.72 -6.83
N LEU A 187 -13.02 7.99 -7.20
CA LEU A 187 -12.68 9.10 -6.33
C LEU A 187 -13.74 9.24 -5.22
N PRO A 188 -13.34 9.61 -3.99
CA PRO A 188 -14.27 9.88 -2.90
C PRO A 188 -15.07 11.15 -3.21
N GLU A 189 -16.36 11.00 -3.54
CA GLU A 189 -17.22 12.09 -4.03
C GLU A 189 -17.13 13.40 -3.23
N PRO A 190 -17.17 13.39 -1.87
CA PRO A 190 -17.07 14.63 -1.09
C PRO A 190 -15.73 15.36 -1.23
N LEU A 191 -14.66 14.66 -1.62
CA LEU A 191 -13.31 15.22 -1.71
C LEU A 191 -12.88 15.52 -3.16
N VAL A 192 -13.70 15.19 -4.17
CA VAL A 192 -13.38 15.47 -5.59
C VAL A 192 -12.98 16.93 -5.82
N PRO A 193 -13.71 17.96 -5.33
CA PRO A 193 -13.31 19.35 -5.54
C PRO A 193 -11.90 19.67 -4.99
N LEU A 194 -11.56 19.08 -3.84
CA LEU A 194 -10.29 19.29 -3.18
C LEU A 194 -9.14 18.57 -3.92
N ILE A 195 -9.39 17.36 -4.41
CA ILE A 195 -8.44 16.61 -5.25
C ILE A 195 -8.18 17.40 -6.53
N THR A 196 -9.21 17.85 -7.24
CA THR A 196 -9.06 18.66 -8.46
C THR A 196 -8.25 19.93 -8.18
N LYS A 197 -8.60 20.67 -7.13
CA LYS A 197 -7.86 21.87 -6.73
C LYS A 197 -6.39 21.59 -6.41
N ALA A 198 -6.09 20.45 -5.80
CA ALA A 198 -4.73 20.06 -5.43
C ALA A 198 -3.84 19.74 -6.63
N VAL A 199 -4.40 19.13 -7.68
CA VAL A 199 -3.63 18.61 -8.84
C VAL A 199 -3.64 19.52 -10.07
N SER A 200 -4.51 20.53 -10.11
CA SER A 200 -4.57 21.51 -11.20
C SER A 200 -3.64 22.73 -11.03
N GLY A 201 -2.92 22.85 -9.92
CA GLY A 201 -2.00 23.96 -9.62
C GLY A 201 -0.58 23.49 -9.43
#